data_AF-A0A223V869-F1
#
_entry.id   AF-A0A223V869-F1
#
_cell.length_a   1.000
_cell.length_b   1.000
_cell.length_c   1.000
_cell.angle_alpha   90.00
_cell.angle_beta   90.00
_cell.angle_gamma   90.00
#
_symmetry.space_group_name_H-M   'P 1'
#
loop_
_entity.id
_entity.type
_entity.pdbx_description
1 polymer ?
#
loop_
_entity_poly.entity_id
_entity_poly.type
_entity_poly.pdbx_seq_one_letter_code
_entity_poly.pdbx_strand_id
1 'polypeptide(L)'
;MEKQSTNNKTKKGTGGYSNITVKKETAVRFRTYSKKFNKCHSEVLDRILGYFKENDLDPFGEGTKIVVDNIKKLETKMMKKFDRIIAIIKNMEKTSIRPTYEMVLIFYEAYVKDGRKPKPKPVKIQEERKDFLEPRNTVPKTEHERMLKEFKEYKKRCNEILNKVEKVEPMMGKPYLKINMGIGGF
;
A
#
# COMPACT_ATOMS: atom_id res chain seq x y z
N MET A 1 -20.11 13.21 40.52
CA MET A 1 -20.06 12.22 39.42
C MET A 1 -18.63 12.16 38.91
N GLU A 2 -17.84 11.25 39.46
CA GLU A 2 -16.44 11.03 39.08
C GLU A 2 -16.34 10.44 37.68
N LYS A 3 -15.56 11.10 36.82
CA LYS A 3 -15.14 10.54 35.54
C LYS A 3 -13.98 9.59 35.80
N GLN A 4 -14.24 8.28 35.74
CA GLN A 4 -13.17 7.28 35.72
C GLN A 4 -12.39 7.39 34.41
N SER A 5 -11.17 7.91 34.51
CA SER A 5 -10.17 7.87 33.43
C SER A 5 -9.61 6.44 33.36
N THR A 6 -10.01 5.68 32.34
CA THR A 6 -9.43 4.36 32.06
C THR A 6 -8.03 4.54 31.44
N ASN A 7 -7.05 4.60 32.33
CA ASN A 7 -5.63 4.68 32.01
C ASN A 7 -5.15 3.32 31.46
N ASN A 8 -5.42 3.03 30.18
CA ASN A 8 -4.84 1.89 29.47
C ASN A 8 -3.38 2.22 29.07
N LYS A 9 -2.51 2.36 30.07
CA LYS A 9 -1.07 2.16 29.88
C LYS A 9 -0.85 0.67 29.69
N THR A 10 -0.63 0.23 28.46
CA THR A 10 -0.02 -1.07 28.17
C THR A 10 1.39 -1.07 28.76
N LYS A 11 1.48 -1.42 30.05
CA LYS A 11 2.73 -1.86 30.66
C LYS A 11 3.18 -3.08 29.86
N LYS A 12 4.16 -2.89 28.99
CA LYS A 12 4.93 -3.98 28.37
C LYS A 12 5.68 -4.66 29.52
N GLY A 13 4.99 -5.59 30.17
CA GLY A 13 5.47 -6.29 31.36
C GLY A 13 6.76 -7.02 31.02
N THR A 14 7.73 -6.89 31.91
CA THR A 14 8.97 -7.67 31.98
C THR A 14 8.63 -9.15 31.74
N GLY A 15 9.23 -9.73 30.70
CA GLY A 15 8.82 -11.02 30.09
C GLY A 15 9.06 -12.25 30.97
N GLY A 16 8.26 -12.41 32.02
CA GLY A 16 8.16 -13.65 32.78
C GLY A 16 7.13 -14.61 32.18
N TYR A 17 7.47 -15.89 32.07
CA TYR A 17 6.51 -16.93 31.71
C TYR A 17 5.70 -17.33 32.94
N SER A 18 4.41 -17.61 32.74
CA SER A 18 3.52 -18.16 33.77
C SER A 18 3.00 -19.52 33.34
N ASN A 19 2.88 -20.44 34.29
CA ASN A 19 2.34 -21.77 34.04
C ASN A 19 0.82 -21.74 34.13
N ILE A 20 0.15 -22.27 33.12
CA ILE A 20 -1.30 -22.50 33.12
C ILE A 20 -1.58 -23.99 32.92
N THR A 21 -2.50 -24.53 33.71
CA THR A 21 -2.91 -25.92 33.60
C THR A 21 -4.10 -26.02 32.64
N VAL A 22 -3.98 -26.83 31.59
CA VAL A 22 -5.01 -27.00 30.56
C VAL A 22 -5.27 -28.48 30.36
N LYS A 23 -6.52 -28.85 30.05
CA LYS A 23 -6.87 -30.25 29.71
C LYS A 23 -5.95 -30.75 28.59
N LYS A 24 -5.53 -32.02 28.68
CA LYS A 24 -4.59 -32.64 27.74
C LYS A 24 -5.05 -32.50 26.28
N GLU A 25 -6.32 -32.77 26.01
CA GLU A 25 -6.92 -32.65 24.67
C GLU A 25 -6.87 -31.23 24.12
N THR A 26 -7.24 -30.24 24.94
CA THR A 26 -7.19 -28.81 24.58
C THR A 26 -5.75 -28.38 24.30
N ALA A 27 -4.79 -28.81 25.12
CA ALA A 27 -3.38 -28.51 24.90
C ALA A 27 -2.85 -29.13 23.59
N VAL A 28 -3.24 -30.35 23.24
CA VAL A 28 -2.88 -30.98 21.95
C VAL A 28 -3.47 -30.19 20.78
N ARG A 29 -4.75 -29.85 20.82
CA ARG A 29 -5.40 -29.03 19.78
C ARG A 29 -4.71 -27.68 19.61
N PHE A 30 -4.40 -27.00 20.72
CA PHE A 30 -3.74 -25.70 20.69
C PHE A 30 -2.31 -25.77 20.15
N ARG A 31 -1.57 -26.84 20.48
CA ARG A 31 -0.23 -27.09 19.92
C ARG A 31 -0.29 -27.29 18.41
N THR A 32 -1.21 -28.11 17.92
CA THR A 32 -1.41 -28.32 16.47
C THR A 32 -1.82 -27.03 15.77
N TYR A 33 -2.73 -26.25 16.37
CA TYR A 33 -3.12 -24.94 15.84
C TYR A 33 -1.94 -23.97 15.78
N SER A 34 -1.15 -23.87 16.84
CA SER A 34 0.03 -22.99 16.88
C SER A 34 1.06 -23.37 15.80
N LYS A 35 1.26 -24.66 15.55
CA LYS A 35 2.15 -25.17 14.49
C LYS A 35 1.72 -24.68 13.10
N LYS A 36 0.42 -24.52 12.84
CA LYS A 36 -0.09 -23.99 11.56
C LYS A 36 0.46 -22.60 11.22
N PHE A 37 0.71 -21.78 12.24
CA PHE A 37 1.24 -20.42 12.07
C PHE A 37 2.75 -20.33 12.26
N ASN A 38 3.41 -21.43 12.62
CA ASN A 38 4.84 -21.48 12.96
C ASN A 38 5.23 -20.44 14.04
N LYS A 39 4.36 -20.26 15.04
CA LYS A 39 4.52 -19.26 16.12
C LYS A 39 4.56 -19.90 17.51
N CYS A 40 5.15 -19.18 18.46
CA CYS A 40 5.18 -19.58 19.87
C CYS A 40 3.77 -19.60 20.47
N HIS A 41 3.52 -20.56 21.37
CA HIS A 41 2.21 -20.73 22.02
C HIS A 41 1.71 -19.46 22.71
N SER A 42 2.59 -18.71 23.39
CA SER A 42 2.22 -17.45 24.04
C SER A 42 1.82 -16.37 23.03
N GLU A 43 2.50 -16.27 21.89
CA GLU A 43 2.18 -15.29 20.84
C GLU A 43 0.83 -15.61 20.19
N VAL A 44 0.57 -16.89 19.91
CA VAL A 44 -0.70 -17.34 19.34
C VAL A 44 -1.85 -17.09 20.31
N LEU A 45 -1.67 -17.38 21.60
CA LEU A 45 -2.70 -17.16 22.62
C LEU A 45 -3.01 -15.66 22.77
N ASP A 46 -1.98 -14.82 22.83
CA ASP A 46 -2.14 -13.37 22.92
C ASP A 46 -2.87 -12.81 21.70
N ARG A 47 -2.55 -13.30 20.49
CA ARG A 47 -3.26 -12.93 19.27
C ARG A 47 -4.72 -13.36 19.25
N ILE A 48 -5.04 -14.56 19.75
CA ILE A 48 -6.42 -15.02 19.85
C ILE A 48 -7.21 -14.12 20.81
N LEU A 49 -6.65 -13.80 21.98
CA LEU A 49 -7.27 -12.91 22.96
C LEU A 49 -7.47 -11.49 22.41
N GLY A 50 -6.45 -10.96 21.72
CA GLY A 50 -6.53 -9.69 21.01
C GLY A 50 -7.64 -9.68 19.96
N TYR A 51 -7.74 -10.74 19.15
CA TYR A 51 -8.77 -10.85 18.12
C TYR A 51 -10.18 -10.85 18.71
N PHE A 52 -10.43 -11.60 19.79
CA PHE A 52 -11.74 -11.59 20.45
C PHE A 52 -12.07 -10.21 21.01
N LYS A 53 -11.10 -9.52 21.62
CA LYS A 53 -11.29 -8.21 22.22
C LYS A 53 -11.48 -7.10 21.18
N GLU A 54 -10.70 -7.11 20.10
CA GLU A 54 -10.75 -6.10 19.04
C GLU A 54 -12.03 -6.18 18.20
N ASN A 55 -12.65 -7.36 18.13
CA ASN A 55 -13.86 -7.61 17.34
C ASN A 55 -15.12 -7.77 18.20
N ASP A 56 -15.05 -7.50 19.50
CA ASP A 56 -16.15 -7.70 20.47
C ASP A 56 -16.83 -9.09 20.33
N LEU A 57 -16.02 -10.12 20.09
CA LEU A 57 -16.48 -11.48 19.88
C LEU A 57 -16.46 -12.25 21.21
N ASP A 58 -17.62 -12.77 21.59
CA ASP A 58 -17.73 -13.68 22.72
C ASP A 58 -17.33 -15.11 22.31
N PRO A 59 -16.27 -15.70 22.89
CA PRO A 59 -15.84 -17.07 22.60
C PRO A 59 -16.83 -18.14 23.11
N PHE A 60 -17.72 -17.79 24.05
CA PHE A 60 -18.75 -18.68 24.60
C PHE A 60 -20.17 -18.30 24.13
N GLY A 61 -20.30 -17.13 23.51
CA GLY A 61 -21.58 -16.57 23.09
C GLY A 61 -21.85 -16.70 21.59
N GLU A 62 -22.92 -16.02 21.17
CA GLU A 62 -23.42 -16.04 19.79
C GLU A 62 -22.59 -15.22 18.80
N GLY A 63 -21.49 -14.59 19.24
CA GLY A 63 -20.65 -13.69 18.44
C GLY A 63 -20.20 -14.30 17.11
N THR A 64 -19.86 -15.60 17.12
CA THR A 64 -19.48 -16.30 15.89
C THR A 64 -20.66 -16.47 14.92
N LYS A 65 -21.89 -16.71 15.41
CA LYS A 65 -23.09 -16.78 14.58
C LYS A 65 -23.46 -15.40 14.03
N ILE A 66 -23.36 -14.35 14.85
CA ILE A 66 -23.66 -12.96 14.45
C ILE A 66 -22.76 -12.53 13.29
N VAL A 67 -21.46 -12.83 13.35
CA VAL A 67 -20.53 -12.53 12.24
C VAL A 67 -20.94 -13.26 10.97
N VAL A 68 -21.22 -14.57 11.06
CA VAL A 68 -21.63 -15.37 9.90
C VAL A 68 -22.95 -14.87 9.31
N ASP A 69 -23.93 -14.53 10.14
CA ASP A 69 -25.23 -14.02 9.71
C ASP A 69 -25.12 -12.63 9.10
N ASN A 70 -24.25 -11.77 9.63
CA ASN A 70 -23.98 -10.46 9.06
C ASN A 70 -23.31 -10.57 7.68
N ILE A 71 -22.37 -11.51 7.51
CA ILE A 71 -21.74 -11.79 6.21
C ILE A 71 -22.81 -12.27 5.21
N LYS A 72 -23.67 -13.22 5.59
CA LYS A 72 -24.77 -13.70 4.73
C LYS A 72 -25.77 -12.61 4.35
N LYS A 73 -26.13 -11.75 5.30
CA LYS A 73 -27.01 -10.58 5.04
C LYS A 73 -26.35 -9.60 4.08
N LEU A 74 -25.04 -9.37 4.22
CA LEU A 74 -24.28 -8.50 3.33
C LEU A 74 -24.22 -9.08 1.91
N GLU A 75 -23.91 -10.37 1.79
CA GLU A 75 -23.89 -11.11 0.52
C GLU A 75 -25.24 -11.00 -0.20
N THR A 76 -26.34 -11.24 0.51
CA THR A 76 -27.71 -11.12 -0.03
C THR A 76 -28.00 -9.69 -0.53
N LYS A 77 -27.56 -8.67 0.21
CA LYS A 77 -27.71 -7.26 -0.21
C LYS A 77 -26.87 -6.96 -1.46
N MET A 78 -25.66 -7.50 -1.57
CA MET A 78 -24.79 -7.31 -2.73
C MET A 78 -25.39 -7.98 -3.97
N MET A 79 -25.88 -9.22 -3.87
CA MET A 79 -26.55 -9.91 -4.98
C MET A 79 -27.71 -9.09 -5.55
N LYS A 80 -28.57 -8.53 -4.69
CA LYS A 80 -29.67 -7.65 -5.12
C LYS A 80 -29.19 -6.37 -5.83
N LYS A 81 -28.01 -5.84 -5.46
CA LYS A 81 -27.41 -4.69 -6.15
C LYS A 81 -26.88 -5.08 -7.52
N PHE A 82 -26.24 -6.24 -7.64
CA PHE A 82 -25.78 -6.77 -8.92
C PHE A 82 -26.95 -7.02 -9.88
N ASP A 83 -28.04 -7.62 -9.40
CA ASP A 83 -29.24 -7.84 -10.22
C ASP A 83 -29.80 -6.53 -10.79
N ARG A 84 -29.82 -5.46 -9.99
CA ARG A 84 -30.25 -4.13 -10.44
C ARG A 84 -29.29 -3.54 -11.47
N ILE A 85 -27.99 -3.66 -11.28
CA ILE A 85 -26.99 -3.20 -12.25
C ILE A 85 -27.15 -3.95 -13.57
N ILE A 86 -27.31 -5.27 -13.53
CA ILE A 86 -27.56 -6.09 -14.72
C ILE A 86 -28.84 -5.65 -15.42
N ALA A 87 -29.91 -5.37 -14.68
CA ALA A 87 -31.15 -4.85 -15.25
C ALA A 87 -30.97 -3.48 -15.93
N ILE A 88 -30.21 -2.57 -15.31
CA ILE A 88 -29.89 -1.26 -15.90
C ILE A 88 -29.10 -1.43 -17.20
N ILE A 89 -28.04 -2.25 -17.19
CA ILE A 89 -27.22 -2.51 -18.38
C ILE A 89 -28.06 -3.12 -19.50
N LYS A 90 -28.88 -4.13 -19.20
CA LYS A 90 -29.79 -4.74 -20.18
C LYS A 90 -30.79 -3.73 -20.76
N ASN A 91 -31.30 -2.83 -19.93
CA ASN A 91 -32.19 -1.78 -20.39
C ASN A 91 -31.48 -0.80 -21.33
N MET A 92 -30.28 -0.32 -20.94
CA MET A 92 -29.44 0.55 -21.78
C MET A 92 -29.07 -0.10 -23.11
N GLU A 93 -28.76 -1.40 -23.09
CA GLU A 93 -28.47 -2.19 -24.28
C GLU A 93 -29.67 -2.18 -25.23
N LYS A 94 -30.87 -2.48 -24.72
CA LYS A 94 -32.10 -2.56 -25.52
C LYS A 94 -32.57 -1.19 -26.03
N THR A 95 -32.45 -0.12 -25.25
CA THR A 95 -33.02 1.19 -25.60
C THR A 95 -32.08 2.06 -26.43
N SER A 96 -30.77 1.99 -26.20
CA SER A 96 -29.83 2.98 -26.71
C SER A 96 -28.71 2.35 -27.50
N ILE A 97 -27.98 1.40 -26.89
CA ILE A 97 -26.72 0.92 -27.47
C ILE A 97 -26.99 0.07 -28.71
N ARG A 98 -27.88 -0.92 -28.61
CA ARG A 98 -28.16 -1.85 -29.71
C ARG A 98 -28.84 -1.17 -30.91
N PRO A 99 -29.89 -0.35 -30.75
CA PRO A 99 -30.48 0.37 -31.89
C PRO A 99 -29.48 1.31 -32.55
N THR A 100 -28.65 2.02 -31.75
CA THR A 100 -27.63 2.92 -32.32
C THR A 100 -26.59 2.15 -33.12
N TYR A 101 -26.13 1.00 -32.61
CA TYR A 101 -25.22 0.12 -33.33
C TYR A 101 -25.81 -0.38 -34.65
N GLU A 102 -27.06 -0.84 -34.64
CA GLU A 102 -27.77 -1.29 -35.84
C GLU A 102 -27.94 -0.14 -36.86
N MET A 103 -28.28 1.07 -36.41
CA MET A 103 -28.37 2.26 -37.26
C MET A 103 -27.03 2.62 -37.91
N VAL A 104 -25.92 2.56 -37.16
CA VAL A 104 -24.57 2.82 -37.70
C VAL A 104 -24.19 1.80 -38.77
N LEU A 105 -24.52 0.52 -38.56
CA LEU A 105 -24.31 -0.52 -39.57
C LEU A 105 -25.11 -0.24 -40.84
N ILE A 106 -26.39 0.11 -40.71
CA ILE A 106 -27.24 0.47 -41.86
C ILE A 106 -26.64 1.67 -42.62
N PHE A 107 -26.22 2.72 -41.91
CA PHE A 107 -25.58 3.88 -42.54
C PHE A 107 -24.28 3.53 -43.25
N TYR A 108 -23.46 2.65 -42.65
CA TYR A 108 -22.24 2.18 -43.27
C TYR A 108 -22.51 1.36 -44.55
N GLU A 109 -23.49 0.46 -44.52
CA GLU A 109 -23.90 -0.31 -45.69
C GLU A 109 -24.43 0.60 -46.81
N ALA A 110 -25.29 1.56 -46.48
CA ALA A 110 -25.80 2.54 -47.42
C ALA A 110 -24.66 3.38 -48.03
N TYR A 111 -23.73 3.84 -47.20
CA TYR A 111 -22.56 4.59 -47.62
C TYR A 111 -21.65 3.81 -48.59
N VAL A 112 -21.44 2.52 -48.32
CA VAL A 112 -20.66 1.64 -49.21
C VAL A 112 -21.39 1.38 -50.53
N LYS A 113 -22.72 1.20 -50.50
CA LYS A 113 -23.56 0.95 -51.69
C LYS A 113 -23.70 2.17 -52.61
N ASP A 114 -23.74 3.38 -52.05
CA ASP A 114 -23.85 4.64 -52.81
C ASP A 114 -22.62 4.97 -53.67
N GLY A 115 -21.57 4.14 -53.66
CA GLY A 115 -20.38 4.29 -54.52
C GLY A 115 -19.52 5.52 -54.20
N ARG A 116 -19.94 6.35 -53.23
CA ARG A 116 -19.20 7.50 -52.70
C ARG A 116 -18.09 7.02 -51.76
N LYS A 117 -17.20 6.17 -52.25
CA LYS A 117 -15.98 5.83 -51.51
C LYS A 117 -15.11 7.09 -51.47
N PRO A 118 -14.90 7.75 -50.31
CA PRO A 118 -13.83 8.73 -50.21
C PRO A 118 -12.55 7.94 -50.45
N LYS A 119 -11.74 8.38 -51.41
CA LYS A 119 -10.38 7.85 -51.55
C LYS A 119 -9.73 7.96 -50.16
N PRO A 120 -9.15 6.87 -49.60
CA PRO A 120 -8.50 6.96 -48.30
C PRO A 120 -7.42 8.03 -48.42
N LYS A 121 -7.69 9.21 -47.82
CA LYS A 121 -6.66 10.22 -47.66
C LYS A 121 -5.68 9.63 -46.65
N PRO A 122 -4.38 9.56 -46.95
CA PRO A 122 -3.42 9.08 -45.97
C PRO A 122 -3.57 9.95 -44.73
N VAL A 123 -4.06 9.36 -43.64
CA VAL A 123 -4.07 10.01 -42.34
C VAL A 123 -2.59 10.18 -42.01
N LYS A 124 -2.10 11.42 -42.08
CA LYS A 124 -0.80 11.79 -41.51
C LYS A 124 -0.99 11.70 -40.00
N ILE A 125 -0.82 10.51 -39.45
CA ILE A 125 -0.63 10.32 -38.02
C ILE A 125 0.59 11.19 -37.73
N GLN A 126 0.40 12.32 -37.04
CA GLN A 126 1.52 13.07 -36.51
C GLN A 126 2.20 12.10 -35.55
N GLU A 127 3.44 11.70 -35.86
CA GLU A 127 4.23 10.89 -34.94
C GLU A 127 4.22 11.62 -33.59
N GLU A 128 3.53 11.05 -32.61
CA GLU A 128 3.61 11.53 -31.24
C GLU A 128 5.10 11.57 -30.88
N ARG A 129 5.57 12.76 -30.48
CA ARG A 129 6.97 12.98 -30.12
C ARG A 129 7.41 11.90 -29.13
N LYS A 130 8.23 10.95 -29.60
CA LYS A 130 8.86 9.91 -28.78
C LYS A 130 10.03 10.44 -27.94
N ASP A 131 10.11 11.76 -27.77
CA ASP A 131 11.14 12.48 -27.00
C ASP A 131 11.23 12.03 -25.53
N PHE A 132 10.26 11.25 -25.03
CA PHE A 132 10.22 10.70 -23.67
C PHE A 132 10.92 9.34 -23.49
N LEU A 133 11.20 8.60 -24.57
CA LEU A 133 11.74 7.23 -24.48
C LEU A 133 13.27 7.17 -24.68
N GLU A 134 13.90 8.26 -25.12
CA GLU A 134 15.35 8.32 -25.30
C GLU A 134 16.04 8.89 -24.06
N PRO A 135 17.02 8.19 -23.47
CA PRO A 135 17.87 8.75 -22.43
C PRO A 135 18.59 9.97 -23.01
N ARG A 136 18.25 11.19 -22.54
CA ARG A 136 18.99 12.39 -22.92
C ARG A 136 20.40 12.30 -22.33
N ASN A 137 21.35 11.83 -23.14
CA ASN A 137 22.78 11.81 -22.80
C ASN A 137 23.40 13.22 -22.78
N THR A 138 22.60 14.26 -23.05
CA THR A 138 23.02 15.65 -23.10
C THR A 138 22.13 16.49 -22.22
N VAL A 139 22.75 17.23 -21.29
CA VAL A 139 22.09 18.24 -20.47
C VAL A 139 22.27 19.63 -21.11
N PRO A 140 21.29 20.54 -21.00
CA PRO A 140 21.47 21.93 -21.38
C PRO A 140 22.70 22.54 -20.68
N LYS A 141 23.47 23.37 -21.39
CA LYS A 141 24.73 23.94 -20.87
C LYS A 141 24.54 24.68 -19.53
N THR A 142 23.41 25.37 -19.37
CA THR A 142 23.04 26.09 -18.14
C THR A 142 22.90 25.16 -16.94
N GLU A 143 22.24 24.02 -17.11
CA GLU A 143 22.08 23.01 -16.06
C GLU A 143 23.43 22.38 -15.71
N HIS A 144 24.24 22.07 -16.71
CA HIS A 144 25.58 21.52 -16.51
C HIS A 144 26.50 22.47 -15.71
N GLU A 145 26.52 23.76 -16.08
CA GLU A 145 27.32 24.76 -15.38
C GLU A 145 26.86 24.96 -13.93
N ARG A 146 25.54 24.94 -13.70
CA ARG A 146 24.97 24.99 -12.35
C ARG A 146 25.41 23.79 -11.52
N MET A 147 25.27 22.57 -12.05
CA MET A 147 25.69 21.36 -11.34
C MET A 147 27.18 21.36 -11.01
N LEU A 148 28.03 21.83 -11.93
CA LEU A 148 29.46 21.96 -11.68
C LEU A 148 29.77 22.96 -10.55
N LYS A 149 29.02 24.05 -10.47
CA LYS A 149 29.18 25.05 -9.40
C LYS A 149 28.78 24.47 -8.03
N GLU A 150 27.62 23.83 -7.96
CA GLU A 150 27.13 23.17 -6.74
C GLU A 150 28.11 22.07 -6.28
N PHE A 151 28.63 21.28 -7.21
CA PHE A 151 29.63 20.26 -6.90
C PHE A 151 30.94 20.83 -6.34
N LYS A 152 31.41 21.96 -6.90
CA LYS A 152 32.62 22.65 -6.38
C LYS A 152 32.40 23.18 -4.97
N GLU A 153 31.24 23.78 -4.70
CA GLU A 153 30.87 24.26 -3.37
C GLU A 153 30.76 23.12 -2.36
N TYR A 154 30.11 22.01 -2.75
CA TYR A 154 30.03 20.80 -1.93
C TYR A 154 31.42 20.24 -1.60
N LYS A 155 32.29 20.09 -2.61
CA LYS A 155 33.66 19.59 -2.40
C LYS A 155 34.47 20.49 -1.46
N LYS A 156 34.30 21.82 -1.57
CA LYS A 156 34.92 22.78 -0.66
C LYS A 156 34.44 22.57 0.77
N ARG A 157 33.13 22.43 0.99
CA ARG A 157 32.55 22.15 2.31
C ARG A 157 33.06 20.82 2.90
N CYS A 158 33.16 19.77 2.10
CA CYS A 158 33.73 18.49 2.54
C CYS A 158 35.19 18.64 2.98
N ASN A 159 36.01 19.36 2.22
CA ASN A 159 37.41 19.59 2.59
C ASN A 159 37.53 20.42 3.87
N GLU A 160 36.67 21.41 4.09
CA GLU A 160 36.62 22.18 5.33
C GLU A 160 36.28 21.31 6.55
N ILE A 161 35.39 20.32 6.39
CA ILE A 161 35.06 19.36 7.44
C ILE A 161 36.24 18.43 7.71
N LEU A 162 36.87 17.90 6.65
CA LEU A 162 38.00 16.97 6.76
C LEU A 162 39.20 17.62 7.46
N ASN A 163 39.47 18.90 7.21
CA ASN A 163 40.54 19.65 7.88
C ASN A 163 40.30 19.87 9.39
N LYS A 164 39.07 19.67 9.88
CA LYS A 164 38.70 19.79 11.29
C LYS A 164 38.60 18.44 12.00
N VAL A 165 39.01 17.36 11.32
CA VAL A 165 39.06 16.01 11.88
C VAL A 165 40.40 15.79 12.55
N GLU A 166 40.39 15.56 13.85
CA GLU A 166 41.57 15.25 14.64
C GLU A 166 41.47 13.83 15.18
N LYS A 167 42.60 13.12 15.19
CA LYS A 167 42.70 11.81 15.83
C LYS A 167 43.01 12.02 17.30
N VAL A 168 42.14 11.52 18.17
CA VAL A 168 42.31 11.60 19.62
C VAL A 168 42.66 10.21 20.15
N GLU A 169 43.81 10.10 20.81
CA GLU A 169 44.27 8.88 21.47
C GLU A 169 44.15 9.08 23.00
N PRO A 170 43.07 8.61 23.64
CA PRO A 170 42.89 8.77 25.09
C PRO A 170 43.76 7.79 25.89
N MET A 171 44.12 8.17 27.13
CA MET A 171 44.94 7.32 28.03
C MET A 171 44.28 5.99 28.39
N MET A 172 42.95 5.87 28.23
CA MET A 172 42.22 4.61 28.28
C MET A 172 41.16 4.56 27.18
N GLY A 173 41.07 3.41 26.51
CA GLY A 173 40.13 3.15 25.42
C GLY A 173 40.80 3.13 24.04
N LYS A 174 40.00 2.84 23.00
CA LYS A 174 40.47 2.80 21.61
C LYS A 174 40.49 4.21 21.01
N PRO A 175 41.47 4.54 20.13
CA PRO A 175 41.54 5.85 19.50
C PRO A 175 40.33 6.09 18.59
N TYR A 176 39.88 7.35 18.51
CA TYR A 176 38.75 7.75 17.69
C TYR A 176 39.02 9.07 16.97
N LEU A 177 38.24 9.34 15.90
CA LEU A 177 38.30 10.59 15.16
C LEU A 177 37.25 11.56 15.71
N LYS A 178 37.68 12.75 16.08
CA LYS A 178 36.81 13.84 16.57
C LYS A 178 36.72 14.91 15.48
N ILE A 179 35.51 15.35 15.17
CA ILE A 179 35.27 16.44 14.22
C ILE A 179 34.92 17.69 15.02
N ASN A 180 35.78 18.71 14.99
CA ASN A 180 35.57 19.96 15.71
C ASN A 180 34.69 20.91 14.88
N MET A 181 33.37 20.83 15.03
CA MET A 181 32.41 21.73 14.37
C MET A 181 31.93 22.79 15.38
N GLY A 182 32.10 24.08 15.06
CA GLY A 182 31.53 25.17 15.85
C GLY A 182 30.00 25.18 15.77
N ILE A 183 29.31 25.52 16.87
CA ILE A 183 27.84 25.38 17.05
C ILE A 183 26.99 26.24 16.08
N GLY A 184 27.58 27.09 15.24
CA GLY A 184 26.86 27.97 14.30
C GLY A 184 26.74 27.52 12.85
N GLY A 185 26.93 26.23 12.54
CA GLY A 185 27.06 25.73 11.16
C GLY A 185 26.01 24.73 10.67
N PHE A 186 24.77 24.84 11.15
CA PHE A 186 23.60 24.16 10.58
C PHE A 186 22.75 25.15 9.79
#